data_AF-A0A922F554-F1
#
_entry.id   AF-A0A922F554-F1
#
_cell.length_a   1.000
_cell.length_b   1.000
_cell.length_c   1.000
_cell.angle_alpha   90.00
_cell.angle_beta   90.00
_cell.angle_gamma   90.00
#
_symmetry.space_group_name_H-M   'P 1'
#
loop_
_entity.id
_entity.type
_entity.pdbx_description
1 polymer ?
#
loop_
_entity_poly.entity_id
_entity_poly.type
_entity_poly.pdbx_seq_one_letter_code
_entity_poly.pdbx_strand_id
1 'polypeptide(L)'
;MGFEEKAKYTNHAREVWDNYLSTTTARTPKPRKQTKLVTRCSPGRLFNVLQRLTPEQKTAVKSMGFGSLLDLRCRTLRRSLCLWLLERFNTTRRSLEICGERIPLSPNDVEHVMGLVASGKDVVNSGPDDLIADLRYSFNATNRGISVRLLEERLAAPEAGEDFKRSFVLYALGTLLSPTARLDVSPSFLHFLTNMDVVHQYNWGKFLLDRLVREVSRFRQGKQRAVGGCLLFLQLFYYESVSVDGPGPLATAVVPCLSSWGEEEITERERRERELGGYGLGEVICKERCLGMEPSECRDQLDCPPVHSTTTTVAPGPTFGQEGNQADKAKMNGQITMREEDMPILIRSKDVVCGDIEVVVDSVRMACRNREYGCNETVDYINNFHEETCTYAPCSCPLPDCNFVGSTDQLSLHFSSKHWDSGRRFRYNVPLAVSLRMKEQFLVLQAEEDGVLFLLNKSVESIGNTVMLTCVGPSSSKARFLYDLVSVRGSSCLRLKSVTENFPERLEGFPPMDFLLIPFLYISCSGHINLEVCIWNSTDIDADCP
;
A
#
# COMPACT_ATOMS: atom_id res chain seq x y z
N MET A 1 -53.53 34.56 23.19
CA MET A 1 -53.52 33.89 21.87
C MET A 1 -53.82 32.42 22.11
N GLY A 2 -55.01 31.98 21.71
CA GLY A 2 -55.51 30.62 22.01
C GLY A 2 -54.74 29.55 21.24
N PHE A 3 -54.74 28.31 21.74
CA PHE A 3 -54.12 27.17 21.06
C PHE A 3 -54.64 27.00 19.60
N GLU A 4 -55.90 27.34 19.35
CA GLU A 4 -56.50 27.32 18.01
C GLU A 4 -55.97 28.41 17.06
N GLU A 5 -55.64 29.61 17.58
CA GLU A 5 -55.01 30.66 16.78
C GLU A 5 -53.60 30.24 16.34
N LYS A 6 -52.82 29.67 17.25
CA LYS A 6 -51.48 29.16 16.93
C LYS A 6 -51.52 28.08 15.85
N ALA A 7 -52.51 27.17 15.91
CA ALA A 7 -52.68 26.11 14.92
C ALA A 7 -52.96 26.66 13.50
N LYS A 8 -53.76 27.72 13.39
CA LYS A 8 -54.05 28.40 12.12
C LYS A 8 -52.80 29.03 11.52
N TYR A 9 -51.97 29.70 12.34
CA TYR A 9 -50.71 30.29 11.88
C TYR A 9 -49.71 29.22 11.42
N THR A 10 -49.61 28.10 12.14
CA THR A 10 -48.70 27.00 11.74
C THR A 10 -49.14 26.32 10.46
N ASN A 11 -50.45 26.13 10.24
CA ASN A 11 -50.97 25.53 9.01
C ASN A 11 -50.75 26.45 7.81
N HIS A 12 -51.01 27.75 7.97
CA HIS A 12 -50.76 28.73 6.91
C HIS A 12 -49.26 28.83 6.57
N ALA A 13 -48.37 28.79 7.57
CA ALA A 13 -46.93 28.78 7.34
C ALA A 13 -46.47 27.52 6.58
N ARG A 14 -47.08 26.35 6.85
CA ARG A 14 -46.82 25.12 6.10
C ARG A 14 -47.30 25.21 4.65
N GLU A 15 -48.50 25.72 4.41
CA GLU A 15 -49.03 25.89 3.06
C GLU A 15 -48.17 26.86 2.22
N VAL A 16 -47.73 27.97 2.82
CA VAL A 16 -46.80 28.91 2.16
C VAL A 16 -45.46 28.24 1.85
N TRP A 17 -44.96 27.39 2.75
CA TRP A 17 -43.73 26.64 2.57
C TRP A 17 -43.83 25.58 1.47
N ASP A 18 -44.94 24.83 1.44
CA ASP A 18 -45.20 23.80 0.44
C ASP A 18 -45.42 24.42 -0.95
N ASN A 19 -46.05 25.60 -1.04
CA ASN A 19 -46.14 26.38 -2.28
C ASN A 19 -44.78 26.94 -2.74
N TYR A 20 -43.91 27.34 -1.81
CA TYR A 20 -42.54 27.75 -2.15
C TYR A 20 -41.72 26.58 -2.73
N LEU A 21 -41.86 25.38 -2.16
CA LEU A 21 -41.19 24.18 -2.63
C LEU A 21 -41.70 23.70 -3.98
N SER A 22 -43.00 23.84 -4.26
CA SER A 22 -43.60 23.42 -5.54
C SER A 22 -43.34 24.39 -6.69
N THR A 23 -43.14 25.69 -6.40
CA THR A 23 -42.89 26.73 -7.43
C THR A 23 -41.41 27.00 -7.70
N THR A 24 -40.51 26.57 -6.83
CA THR A 24 -39.07 26.83 -7.00
C THR A 24 -38.41 25.70 -7.80
N THR A 25 -38.14 25.94 -9.08
CA THR A 25 -37.22 25.09 -9.84
C THR A 25 -35.85 25.08 -9.16
N ALA A 26 -35.32 23.88 -8.91
CA ALA A 26 -34.02 23.67 -8.28
C ALA A 26 -32.91 24.34 -9.12
N ARG A 27 -32.51 25.56 -8.75
CA ARG A 27 -31.37 26.22 -9.37
C ARG A 27 -30.12 25.41 -9.06
N THR A 28 -29.52 24.82 -10.08
CA THR A 28 -28.19 24.22 -10.00
C THR A 28 -27.20 25.31 -9.55
N PRO A 29 -26.48 25.13 -8.43
CA PRO A 29 -25.50 26.11 -7.99
C PRO A 29 -24.38 26.17 -9.03
N LYS A 30 -24.25 27.30 -9.73
CA LYS A 30 -23.11 27.54 -10.63
C LYS A 30 -21.81 27.43 -9.82
N PRO A 31 -20.80 26.65 -10.27
CA PRO A 31 -19.52 26.55 -9.59
C PRO A 31 -18.87 27.94 -9.56
N ARG A 32 -18.64 28.47 -8.36
CA ARG A 32 -17.99 29.77 -8.17
C ARG A 32 -16.48 29.60 -8.31
N LYS A 33 -15.89 30.07 -9.42
CA LYS A 33 -14.44 30.27 -9.52
C LYS A 33 -14.07 31.49 -8.67
N GLN A 34 -13.49 31.27 -7.50
CA GLN A 34 -13.10 32.35 -6.57
C GLN A 34 -11.59 32.57 -6.68
N THR A 35 -11.17 33.77 -7.07
CA THR A 35 -9.75 34.14 -7.24
C THR A 35 -9.00 34.33 -5.93
N LYS A 36 -9.70 34.41 -4.79
CA LYS A 36 -9.09 34.60 -3.47
C LYS A 36 -9.75 33.73 -2.41
N LEU A 37 -8.94 32.97 -1.67
CA LEU A 37 -9.40 32.11 -0.58
C LEU A 37 -9.85 32.94 0.60
N VAL A 38 -11.11 32.75 1.01
CA VAL A 38 -11.62 33.25 2.28
C VAL A 38 -11.83 32.04 3.19
N THR A 39 -11.14 32.01 4.33
CA THR A 39 -11.26 30.95 5.33
C THR A 39 -11.07 31.52 6.73
N ARG A 40 -11.59 30.83 7.74
CA ARG A 40 -11.34 31.12 9.16
C ARG A 40 -10.28 30.20 9.79
N CYS A 41 -9.78 29.22 9.04
CA CYS A 41 -8.65 28.38 9.46
C CYS A 41 -7.41 29.27 9.67
N SER A 42 -6.97 29.40 10.91
CA SER A 42 -5.93 30.33 11.35
C SER A 42 -4.97 29.66 12.33
N PRO A 43 -3.94 28.95 11.82
CA PRO A 43 -2.90 28.34 12.64
C PRO A 43 -2.21 29.37 13.55
N GLY A 44 -1.89 30.55 13.02
CA GLY A 44 -1.24 31.63 13.77
C GLY A 44 -2.02 32.11 15.00
N ARG A 45 -3.37 32.12 14.96
CA ARG A 45 -4.17 32.45 16.15
C ARG A 45 -4.05 31.39 17.23
N LEU A 46 -4.02 30.11 16.86
CA LEU A 46 -3.78 29.03 17.81
C LEU A 46 -2.36 29.10 18.35
N PHE A 47 -1.36 29.21 17.48
CA PHE A 47 0.05 29.35 17.83
C PHE A 47 0.28 30.43 18.89
N ASN A 48 -0.28 31.64 18.70
CA ASN A 48 -0.11 32.74 19.64
C ASN A 48 -0.68 32.45 21.04
N VAL A 49 -1.75 31.66 21.14
CA VAL A 49 -2.28 31.21 22.44
C VAL A 49 -1.36 30.17 23.06
N LEU A 50 -0.89 29.20 22.27
CA LEU A 50 -0.01 28.12 22.74
C LEU A 50 1.29 28.64 23.37
N GLN A 51 1.86 29.72 22.82
CA GLN A 51 3.07 30.36 23.35
C GLN A 51 2.88 30.99 24.74
N ARG A 52 1.63 31.30 25.13
CA ARG A 52 1.32 31.96 26.41
C ARG A 52 0.84 31.00 27.50
N LEU A 53 0.64 29.72 27.16
CA LEU A 53 0.13 28.73 28.11
C LEU A 53 1.16 28.44 29.21
N THR A 54 0.70 28.35 30.45
CA THR A 54 1.51 27.91 31.59
C THR A 54 1.85 26.42 31.49
N PRO A 55 2.85 25.91 32.24
CA PRO A 55 3.15 24.48 32.29
C PRO A 55 1.95 23.61 32.70
N GLU A 56 1.13 24.08 33.64
CA GLU A 56 -0.08 23.38 34.11
C GLU A 56 -1.14 23.34 33.00
N GLN A 57 -1.33 24.44 32.28
CA GLN A 57 -2.22 24.51 31.13
C GLN A 57 -1.76 23.60 29.99
N LYS A 58 -0.46 23.54 29.69
CA LYS A 58 0.10 22.59 28.72
C LYS A 58 -0.15 21.15 29.14
N THR A 59 -0.03 20.84 30.43
CA THR A 59 -0.35 19.52 30.99
C THR A 59 -1.85 19.20 30.82
N ALA A 60 -2.72 20.18 31.06
CA ALA A 60 -4.15 20.03 30.80
C ALA A 60 -4.46 19.76 29.32
N VAL A 61 -3.80 20.47 28.39
CA VAL A 61 -3.92 20.22 26.93
C VAL A 61 -3.52 18.79 26.57
N LYS A 62 -2.39 18.30 27.10
CA LYS A 62 -1.95 16.91 26.92
C LYS A 62 -2.97 15.91 27.46
N SER A 63 -3.53 16.15 28.65
CA SER A 63 -4.52 15.26 29.28
C SER A 63 -5.82 15.09 28.48
N MET A 64 -6.15 16.05 27.61
CA MET A 64 -7.34 15.99 26.76
C MET A 64 -7.11 15.31 25.41
N GLY A 65 -5.89 14.83 25.11
CA GLY A 65 -5.54 14.24 23.82
C GLY A 65 -5.16 15.25 22.73
N PHE A 66 -4.89 16.51 23.09
CA PHE A 66 -4.48 17.57 22.16
C PHE A 66 -3.00 17.95 22.29
N GLY A 67 -2.19 17.08 22.91
CA GLY A 67 -0.79 17.35 23.20
C GLY A 67 0.05 17.71 21.98
N SER A 68 -0.19 17.06 20.84
CA SER A 68 0.51 17.33 19.57
C SER A 68 0.39 18.77 19.08
N LEU A 69 -0.73 19.44 19.39
CA LEU A 69 -0.95 20.82 18.98
C LEU A 69 0.04 21.78 19.63
N LEU A 70 0.60 21.42 20.80
CA LEU A 70 1.62 22.23 21.48
C LEU A 70 2.90 22.38 20.65
N ASP A 71 3.16 21.43 19.74
CA ASP A 71 4.34 21.40 18.88
C ASP A 71 4.07 22.07 17.51
N LEU A 72 2.94 22.76 17.36
CA LEU A 72 2.61 23.54 16.15
C LEU A 72 3.69 24.60 15.89
N ARG A 73 4.37 24.50 14.74
CA ARG A 73 5.32 25.52 14.25
C ARG A 73 4.79 26.36 13.09
N CYS A 74 3.85 25.82 12.32
CA CYS A 74 3.24 26.51 11.18
C CYS A 74 2.27 27.61 11.65
N ARG A 75 2.56 28.88 11.32
CA ARG A 75 1.71 30.03 11.67
C ARG A 75 0.86 30.48 10.48
N THR A 76 1.38 30.29 9.28
CA THR A 76 0.79 30.83 8.05
C THR A 76 0.17 29.76 7.18
N LEU A 77 -1.10 29.97 6.82
CA LEU A 77 -1.78 29.18 5.81
C LEU A 77 -1.44 29.72 4.41
N ARG A 78 -0.83 28.88 3.56
CA ARG A 78 -0.47 29.18 2.18
C ARG A 78 -1.72 29.10 1.30
N ARG A 79 -2.36 30.26 1.11
CA ARG A 79 -3.68 30.37 0.47
C ARG A 79 -3.71 29.87 -0.97
N SER A 80 -2.64 30.08 -1.74
CA SER A 80 -2.51 29.59 -3.11
C SER A 80 -2.54 28.06 -3.16
N LEU A 81 -1.73 27.40 -2.33
CA LEU A 81 -1.71 25.94 -2.21
C LEU A 81 -3.07 25.41 -1.73
N CYS A 82 -3.66 26.02 -0.71
CA CYS A 82 -4.97 25.60 -0.22
C CYS A 82 -6.06 25.69 -1.30
N LEU A 83 -6.08 26.75 -2.13
CA LEU A 83 -7.00 26.83 -3.27
C LEU A 83 -6.76 25.71 -4.28
N TRP A 84 -5.49 25.51 -4.63
CA TRP A 84 -5.07 24.48 -5.58
C TRP A 84 -5.48 23.06 -5.12
N LEU A 85 -5.35 22.78 -3.82
CA LEU A 85 -5.81 21.53 -3.18
C LEU A 85 -7.34 21.42 -3.16
N LEU A 86 -8.04 22.52 -2.85
CA LEU A 86 -9.50 22.55 -2.82
C LEU A 86 -10.12 22.32 -4.21
N GLU A 87 -9.46 22.72 -5.29
CA GLU A 87 -9.86 22.39 -6.67
C GLU A 87 -9.76 20.89 -6.95
N ARG A 88 -8.79 20.20 -6.33
CA ARG A 88 -8.46 18.78 -6.52
C ARG A 88 -9.05 17.84 -5.47
N PHE A 89 -9.76 18.38 -4.48
CA PHE A 89 -10.40 17.59 -3.44
C PHE A 89 -11.64 16.87 -3.98
N ASN A 90 -11.88 15.62 -3.64
CA ASN A 90 -13.10 14.90 -3.99
C ASN A 90 -13.88 14.60 -2.71
N THR A 91 -14.99 15.30 -2.49
CA THR A 91 -15.79 15.15 -1.27
C THR A 91 -16.52 13.81 -1.19
N THR A 92 -16.84 13.19 -2.33
CA THR A 92 -17.54 11.90 -2.39
C THR A 92 -16.59 10.76 -2.08
N ARG A 93 -15.40 10.78 -2.70
CA ARG A 93 -14.37 9.74 -2.55
C ARG A 93 -13.39 10.02 -1.39
N ARG A 94 -13.52 11.17 -0.72
CA ARG A 94 -12.61 11.62 0.35
C ARG A 94 -11.14 11.52 -0.08
N SER A 95 -10.81 12.05 -1.25
CA SER A 95 -9.47 11.93 -1.85
C SER A 95 -8.99 13.24 -2.45
N LEU A 96 -7.69 13.38 -2.65
CA LEU A 96 -7.09 14.44 -3.46
C LEU A 96 -6.61 13.87 -4.80
N GLU A 97 -6.71 14.66 -5.87
CA GLU A 97 -6.17 14.32 -7.19
C GLU A 97 -4.91 15.17 -7.43
N ILE A 98 -3.73 14.64 -7.10
CA ILE A 98 -2.44 15.35 -7.03
C ILE A 98 -1.40 14.56 -7.81
N CYS A 99 -0.56 15.24 -8.60
CA CYS A 99 0.48 14.60 -9.43
C CYS A 99 -0.05 13.46 -10.34
N GLY A 100 -1.28 13.59 -10.84
CA GLY A 100 -1.96 12.53 -11.62
C GLY A 100 -2.51 11.36 -10.81
N GLU A 101 -2.24 11.31 -9.50
CA GLU A 101 -2.65 10.24 -8.59
C GLU A 101 -3.90 10.60 -7.79
N ARG A 102 -4.70 9.57 -7.48
CA ARG A 102 -5.77 9.68 -6.48
C ARG A 102 -5.24 9.28 -5.12
N ILE A 103 -5.12 10.24 -4.21
CA ILE A 103 -4.64 10.03 -2.85
C ILE A 103 -5.84 10.02 -1.88
N PRO A 104 -6.29 8.87 -1.36
CA PRO A 104 -7.38 8.82 -0.39
C PRO A 104 -6.95 9.41 0.97
N LEU A 105 -7.87 10.11 1.62
CA LEU A 105 -7.70 10.67 2.97
C LEU A 105 -8.47 9.83 3.97
N SER A 106 -7.78 9.42 5.03
CA SER A 106 -8.32 8.62 6.13
C SER A 106 -8.11 9.30 7.48
N PRO A 107 -8.83 8.90 8.54
CA PRO A 107 -8.57 9.36 9.90
C PRO A 107 -7.10 9.14 10.33
N ASN A 108 -6.47 8.05 9.92
CA ASN A 108 -5.06 7.77 10.23
C ASN A 108 -4.11 8.80 9.61
N ASP A 109 -4.47 9.41 8.46
CA ASP A 109 -3.69 10.51 7.89
C ASP A 109 -3.76 11.76 8.77
N VAL A 110 -4.91 11.98 9.43
CA VAL A 110 -5.05 13.08 10.39
C VAL A 110 -4.21 12.80 11.64
N GLU A 111 -4.17 11.56 12.12
CA GLU A 111 -3.29 11.17 13.23
C GLU A 111 -1.81 11.35 12.88
N HIS A 112 -1.40 10.88 11.70
CA HIS A 112 -0.02 11.02 11.22
C HIS A 112 0.40 12.48 11.05
N VAL A 113 -0.48 13.31 10.46
CA VAL A 113 -0.15 14.71 10.15
C VAL A 113 -0.33 15.63 11.37
N MET A 114 -1.44 15.50 12.10
CA MET A 114 -1.84 16.42 13.17
C MET A 114 -1.61 15.88 14.58
N GLY A 115 -1.34 14.58 14.73
CA GLY A 115 -1.22 13.91 16.03
C GLY A 115 -2.54 13.73 16.78
N LEU A 116 -3.67 13.74 16.06
CA LEU A 116 -5.00 13.56 16.63
C LEU A 116 -5.47 12.13 16.42
N VAL A 117 -5.74 11.42 17.52
CA VAL A 117 -6.08 10.00 17.54
C VAL A 117 -7.19 9.65 16.53
N ALA A 118 -6.94 8.64 15.69
CA ALA A 118 -7.86 8.16 14.66
C ALA A 118 -8.78 7.00 15.10
N SER A 119 -8.68 6.61 16.36
CA SER A 119 -9.47 5.56 17.01
C SER A 119 -10.29 6.12 18.19
N GLY A 120 -11.18 5.31 18.76
CA GLY A 120 -12.01 5.71 19.90
C GLY A 120 -13.46 6.06 19.52
N LYS A 121 -14.15 6.76 20.43
CA LYS A 121 -15.60 7.04 20.32
C LYS A 121 -15.89 8.15 19.33
N ASP A 122 -17.01 8.05 18.60
CA ASP A 122 -17.47 9.13 17.74
C ASP A 122 -17.87 10.36 18.58
N VAL A 123 -17.47 11.56 18.11
CA VAL A 123 -17.86 12.83 18.73
C VAL A 123 -19.31 13.16 18.37
N VAL A 124 -20.19 13.11 19.36
CA VAL A 124 -21.61 13.50 19.21
C VAL A 124 -21.80 14.92 19.72
N ASN A 125 -22.11 15.85 18.83
CA ASN A 125 -22.32 17.27 19.15
C ASN A 125 -23.80 17.69 19.05
N SER A 126 -24.71 16.80 19.44
CA SER A 126 -26.15 17.01 19.44
C SER A 126 -26.75 16.47 20.72
N GLY A 127 -27.70 17.20 21.30
CA GLY A 127 -28.46 16.77 22.46
C GLY A 127 -29.51 17.80 22.85
N PRO A 128 -30.29 17.52 23.90
CA PRO A 128 -31.23 18.48 24.48
C PRO A 128 -30.52 19.76 24.97
N ASP A 129 -31.12 20.93 24.71
CA ASP A 129 -30.53 22.24 25.05
C ASP A 129 -30.41 22.46 26.58
N ASP A 130 -31.26 21.81 27.37
CA ASP A 130 -31.25 21.83 28.84
C ASP A 130 -29.96 21.22 29.41
N LEU A 131 -29.39 20.18 28.78
CA LEU A 131 -28.14 19.55 29.24
C LEU A 131 -26.93 20.48 29.15
N ILE A 132 -27.02 21.55 28.35
CA ILE A 132 -25.94 22.52 28.16
C ILE A 132 -26.34 23.92 28.60
N ALA A 133 -27.48 24.11 29.28
CA ALA A 133 -27.99 25.43 29.64
C ALA A 133 -26.98 26.25 30.47
N ASP A 134 -26.37 25.64 31.48
CA ASP A 134 -25.36 26.28 32.33
C ASP A 134 -24.11 26.66 31.55
N LEU A 135 -23.63 25.77 30.67
CA LEU A 135 -22.49 26.05 29.79
C LEU A 135 -22.83 27.13 28.77
N ARG A 136 -24.05 27.17 28.25
CA ARG A 136 -24.49 28.22 27.33
C ARG A 136 -24.49 29.58 28.02
N TYR A 137 -24.95 29.64 29.27
CA TYR A 137 -24.88 30.84 30.08
C TYR A 137 -23.42 31.24 30.36
N SER A 138 -22.56 30.30 30.80
CA SER A 138 -21.17 30.61 31.18
C SER A 138 -20.28 31.05 30.01
N PHE A 139 -20.56 30.56 28.80
CA PHE A 139 -19.85 30.93 27.57
C PHE A 139 -20.52 32.07 26.79
N ASN A 140 -21.53 32.75 27.36
CA ASN A 140 -22.33 33.78 26.70
C ASN A 140 -22.80 33.34 25.29
N ALA A 141 -23.23 32.08 25.19
CA ALA A 141 -23.59 31.46 23.92
C ALA A 141 -24.89 32.04 23.37
N THR A 142 -24.79 32.78 22.26
CA THR A 142 -25.95 33.36 21.58
C THR A 142 -26.38 32.53 20.38
N ASN A 143 -27.47 32.91 19.72
CA ASN A 143 -27.86 32.34 18.42
C ASN A 143 -26.80 32.57 17.31
N ARG A 144 -25.87 33.53 17.51
CA ARG A 144 -24.74 33.76 16.60
C ARG A 144 -23.63 32.74 16.82
N GLY A 145 -23.42 32.37 18.09
CA GLY A 145 -22.47 31.38 18.56
C GLY A 145 -21.74 31.85 19.81
N ILE A 146 -20.60 31.20 20.11
CA ILE A 146 -19.65 31.57 21.16
C ILE A 146 -18.52 32.38 20.51
N SER A 147 -18.27 33.59 21.01
CA SER A 147 -17.25 34.48 20.45
C SER A 147 -15.84 33.89 20.59
N VAL A 148 -15.09 33.81 19.49
CA VAL A 148 -13.68 33.37 19.54
C VAL A 148 -12.82 34.34 20.36
N ARG A 149 -13.17 35.64 20.42
CA ARG A 149 -12.45 36.62 21.26
C ARG A 149 -12.64 36.33 22.76
N LEU A 150 -13.87 36.00 23.16
CA LEU A 150 -14.16 35.60 24.54
C LEU A 150 -13.34 34.37 24.94
N LEU A 151 -13.23 33.38 24.05
CA LEU A 151 -12.41 32.20 24.30
C LEU A 151 -10.92 32.55 24.43
N GLU A 152 -10.41 33.47 23.61
CA GLU A 152 -9.05 34.00 23.67
C GLU A 152 -8.76 34.70 25.02
N GLU A 153 -9.72 35.47 25.53
CA GLU A 153 -9.66 36.14 26.84
C GLU A 153 -9.66 35.13 27.99
N ARG A 154 -10.55 34.11 27.96
CA ARG A 154 -10.60 33.05 28.99
C ARG A 154 -9.32 32.23 29.02
N LEU A 155 -8.67 32.02 27.87
CA LEU A 155 -7.39 31.29 27.78
C LEU A 155 -6.19 32.09 28.29
N ALA A 156 -6.35 33.39 28.56
CA ALA A 156 -5.31 34.22 29.17
C ALA A 156 -5.32 34.14 30.71
N ALA A 157 -6.38 33.57 31.31
CA ALA A 157 -6.45 33.33 32.74
C ALA A 157 -5.42 32.25 33.15
N PRO A 158 -4.81 32.32 34.35
CA PRO A 158 -3.75 31.40 34.76
C PRO A 158 -4.25 29.99 35.13
N GLU A 159 -5.56 29.80 35.32
CA GLU A 159 -6.15 28.54 35.75
C GLU A 159 -6.08 27.47 34.64
N ALA A 160 -5.87 26.21 35.05
CA ALA A 160 -5.84 25.04 34.15
C ALA A 160 -7.01 24.08 34.38
N GLY A 161 -8.06 24.54 35.07
CA GLY A 161 -9.26 23.75 35.42
C GLY A 161 -10.16 23.43 34.22
N GLU A 162 -11.36 22.92 34.50
CA GLU A 162 -12.27 22.49 33.42
C GLU A 162 -12.69 23.63 32.49
N ASP A 163 -12.86 24.84 33.01
CA ASP A 163 -13.21 26.01 32.22
C ASP A 163 -12.13 26.37 31.19
N PHE A 164 -10.84 26.25 31.59
CA PHE A 164 -9.72 26.38 30.68
C PHE A 164 -9.78 25.28 29.61
N LYS A 165 -9.95 24.02 30.04
CA LYS A 165 -10.02 22.87 29.14
C LYS A 165 -11.13 23.01 28.09
N ARG A 166 -12.35 23.35 28.51
CA ARG A 166 -13.50 23.62 27.61
C ARG A 166 -13.21 24.78 26.67
N SER A 167 -12.66 25.88 27.19
CA SER A 167 -12.29 27.05 26.40
C SER A 167 -11.25 26.72 25.33
N PHE A 168 -10.25 25.91 25.67
CA PHE A 168 -9.19 25.48 24.76
C PHE A 168 -9.76 24.63 23.62
N VAL A 169 -10.58 23.63 23.93
CA VAL A 169 -11.20 22.77 22.90
C VAL A 169 -12.09 23.60 21.97
N LEU A 170 -12.95 24.46 22.50
CA LEU A 170 -13.78 25.35 21.68
C LEU A 170 -12.95 26.29 20.80
N TYR A 171 -11.86 26.84 21.34
CA TYR A 171 -10.97 27.73 20.61
C TYR A 171 -10.22 27.01 19.49
N ALA A 172 -9.66 25.83 19.76
CA ALA A 172 -8.99 24.99 18.77
C ALA A 172 -9.96 24.57 17.64
N LEU A 173 -11.19 24.19 17.99
CA LEU A 173 -12.25 23.89 17.02
C LEU A 173 -12.62 25.11 16.17
N GLY A 174 -12.77 26.28 16.79
CA GLY A 174 -13.16 27.52 16.13
C GLY A 174 -12.10 28.11 15.20
N THR A 175 -10.82 27.90 15.51
CA THR A 175 -9.70 28.53 14.80
C THR A 175 -8.96 27.59 13.85
N LEU A 176 -8.90 26.29 14.14
CA LEU A 176 -8.04 25.37 13.39
C LEU A 176 -8.72 24.06 12.99
N LEU A 177 -9.28 23.31 13.95
CA LEU A 177 -9.67 21.91 13.73
C LEU A 177 -11.00 21.77 12.97
N SER A 178 -11.97 22.64 13.23
CA SER A 178 -13.27 22.65 12.54
C SER A 178 -13.81 24.08 12.35
N PRO A 179 -13.01 25.02 11.82
CA PRO A 179 -13.48 26.39 11.58
C PRO A 179 -14.62 26.37 10.56
N THR A 180 -15.57 27.28 10.72
CA THR A 180 -16.68 27.43 9.76
C THR A 180 -16.56 28.76 9.03
N ALA A 181 -17.50 29.08 8.15
CA ALA A 181 -17.57 30.41 7.56
C ALA A 181 -17.92 31.52 8.59
N ARG A 182 -18.45 31.15 9.77
CA ARG A 182 -18.84 32.08 10.84
C ARG A 182 -17.62 32.52 11.65
N LEU A 183 -17.75 33.68 12.30
CA LEU A 183 -16.73 34.19 13.24
C LEU A 183 -16.83 33.54 14.62
N ASP A 184 -17.99 32.96 14.93
CA ASP A 184 -18.31 32.38 16.23
C ASP A 184 -18.30 30.85 16.17
N VAL A 185 -17.99 30.23 17.31
CA VAL A 185 -18.00 28.78 17.50
C VAL A 185 -19.43 28.31 17.74
N SER A 186 -19.78 27.15 17.19
CA SER A 186 -21.13 26.59 17.38
C SER A 186 -21.35 26.16 18.84
N PRO A 187 -22.44 26.60 19.50
CA PRO A 187 -22.78 26.14 20.85
C PRO A 187 -23.04 24.63 20.93
N SER A 188 -23.32 23.97 19.80
CA SER A 188 -23.52 22.52 19.73
C SER A 188 -22.29 21.73 20.20
N PHE A 189 -21.09 22.32 20.17
CA PHE A 189 -19.89 21.67 20.70
C PHE A 189 -19.92 21.53 22.22
N LEU A 190 -20.77 22.28 22.93
CA LEU A 190 -20.90 22.14 24.38
C LEU A 190 -21.44 20.77 24.79
N HIS A 191 -22.19 20.07 23.93
CA HIS A 191 -22.78 18.77 24.28
C HIS A 191 -21.74 17.71 24.67
N PHE A 192 -20.63 17.62 23.93
CA PHE A 192 -19.56 16.67 24.24
C PHE A 192 -18.54 17.21 25.24
N LEU A 193 -18.71 18.45 25.71
CA LEU A 193 -17.87 19.10 26.71
C LEU A 193 -18.52 19.12 28.10
N THR A 194 -19.70 18.51 28.26
CA THR A 194 -20.34 18.32 29.57
C THR A 194 -19.45 17.48 30.48
N ASN A 195 -18.98 16.34 29.99
CA ASN A 195 -18.00 15.47 30.66
C ASN A 195 -16.62 15.62 30.02
N MET A 196 -15.68 16.24 30.75
CA MET A 196 -14.32 16.45 30.27
C MET A 196 -13.42 15.21 30.38
N ASP A 197 -13.78 14.23 31.20
CA ASP A 197 -12.98 13.02 31.42
C ASP A 197 -12.98 12.10 30.20
N VAL A 198 -13.99 12.20 29.32
CA VAL A 198 -14.09 11.35 28.12
C VAL A 198 -13.51 11.99 26.86
N VAL A 199 -13.11 13.26 26.91
CA VAL A 199 -12.68 14.05 25.74
C VAL A 199 -11.46 13.44 25.04
N HIS A 200 -10.54 12.85 25.80
CA HIS A 200 -9.36 12.16 25.26
C HIS A 200 -9.67 10.83 24.56
N GLN A 201 -10.86 10.26 24.76
CA GLN A 201 -11.27 8.97 24.19
C GLN A 201 -11.95 9.12 22.83
N TYR A 202 -12.17 10.35 22.36
CA TYR A 202 -12.85 10.60 21.11
C TYR A 202 -11.93 10.46 19.90
N ASN A 203 -12.52 10.00 18.80
CA ASN A 203 -11.87 9.90 17.50
C ASN A 203 -11.78 11.28 16.83
N TRP A 204 -10.80 12.08 17.28
CA TRP A 204 -10.55 13.42 16.76
C TRP A 204 -10.10 13.42 15.30
N GLY A 205 -9.37 12.39 14.86
CA GLY A 205 -8.95 12.22 13.47
C GLY A 205 -10.15 12.10 12.53
N LYS A 206 -11.10 11.22 12.86
CA LYS A 206 -12.35 11.07 12.09
C LYS A 206 -13.21 12.32 12.17
N PHE A 207 -13.35 12.93 13.35
CA PHE A 207 -14.11 14.16 13.50
C PHE A 207 -13.57 15.29 12.60
N LEU A 208 -12.25 15.55 12.62
CA LEU A 208 -11.63 16.57 11.80
C LEU A 208 -11.87 16.32 10.31
N LEU A 209 -11.65 15.08 9.84
CA LEU A 209 -11.83 14.73 8.43
C LEU A 209 -13.28 14.83 7.98
N ASP A 210 -14.23 14.30 8.74
CA ASP A 210 -15.66 14.37 8.43
C ASP A 210 -16.13 15.84 8.39
N ARG A 211 -15.63 16.69 9.31
CA ARG A 211 -15.91 18.13 9.33
C ARG A 211 -15.33 18.82 8.08
N LEU A 212 -14.09 18.54 7.71
CA LEU A 212 -13.45 19.08 6.52
C LEU A 212 -14.25 18.73 5.25
N VAL A 213 -14.57 17.45 5.04
CA VAL A 213 -15.35 16.98 3.88
C VAL A 213 -16.70 17.71 3.81
N ARG A 214 -17.41 17.85 4.94
CA ARG A 214 -18.69 18.54 4.98
C ARG A 214 -18.55 20.03 4.64
N GLU A 215 -17.57 20.73 5.19
CA GLU A 215 -17.39 22.16 4.95
C GLU A 215 -16.96 22.47 3.50
N VAL A 216 -16.09 21.64 2.91
CA VAL A 216 -15.73 21.75 1.48
C VAL A 216 -16.95 21.50 0.59
N SER A 217 -17.77 20.48 0.92
CA SER A 217 -19.01 20.20 0.19
C SER A 217 -20.00 21.37 0.24
N ARG A 218 -20.23 21.95 1.43
CA ARG A 218 -21.07 23.15 1.61
C ARG A 218 -20.55 24.34 0.81
N PHE A 219 -19.24 24.54 0.78
CA PHE A 219 -18.62 25.61 0.00
C PHE A 219 -18.87 25.44 -1.51
N ARG A 220 -18.65 24.23 -2.04
CA ARG A 220 -18.88 23.91 -3.47
C ARG A 220 -20.33 24.08 -3.89
N GLN A 221 -21.27 23.74 -3.01
CA GLN A 221 -22.70 23.94 -3.21
C GLN A 221 -23.13 25.42 -3.13
N GLY A 222 -22.20 26.35 -2.87
CA GLY A 222 -22.50 27.77 -2.73
C GLY A 222 -23.23 28.15 -1.44
N LYS A 223 -23.35 27.21 -0.47
CA LYS A 223 -24.03 27.42 0.82
C LYS A 223 -23.27 28.36 1.76
N GLN A 224 -21.99 28.64 1.47
CA GLN A 224 -21.16 29.55 2.24
C GLN A 224 -20.16 30.31 1.35
N ARG A 225 -19.74 31.50 1.80
CA ARG A 225 -18.76 32.34 1.09
C ARG A 225 -17.31 32.04 1.45
N ALA A 226 -17.07 31.56 2.65
CA ALA A 226 -15.76 31.20 3.15
C ALA A 226 -15.67 29.68 3.32
N VAL A 227 -14.51 29.11 3.00
CA VAL A 227 -14.22 27.69 3.15
C VAL A 227 -13.97 27.40 4.64
N GLY A 228 -14.76 26.49 5.20
CA GLY A 228 -14.53 25.92 6.53
C GLY A 228 -13.69 24.63 6.47
N GLY A 229 -13.44 24.04 7.63
CA GLY A 229 -12.61 22.85 7.80
C GLY A 229 -11.14 23.17 8.04
N CYS A 230 -10.39 22.17 8.52
CA CYS A 230 -8.97 22.31 8.80
C CYS A 230 -8.16 22.32 7.49
N LEU A 231 -7.93 23.50 6.92
CA LEU A 231 -7.10 23.64 5.72
C LEU A 231 -5.61 23.47 6.01
N LEU A 232 -5.18 23.65 7.27
CA LEU A 232 -3.81 23.33 7.67
C LEU A 232 -3.51 21.84 7.47
N PHE A 233 -4.45 20.96 7.83
CA PHE A 233 -4.29 19.52 7.59
C PHE A 233 -4.02 19.24 6.10
N LEU A 234 -4.79 19.84 5.18
CA LEU A 234 -4.57 19.67 3.74
C LEU A 234 -3.19 20.16 3.29
N GLN A 235 -2.77 21.33 3.76
CA GLN A 235 -1.47 21.92 3.45
C GLN A 235 -0.32 21.01 3.91
N LEU A 236 -0.35 20.57 5.17
CA LEU A 236 0.70 19.72 5.72
C LEU A 236 0.67 18.32 5.10
N PHE A 237 -0.52 17.77 4.86
CA PHE A 237 -0.69 16.51 4.15
C PHE A 237 -0.05 16.56 2.77
N TYR A 238 -0.22 17.66 2.02
CA TYR A 238 0.45 17.83 0.72
C TYR A 238 1.98 17.79 0.84
N TYR A 239 2.55 18.52 1.79
CA TYR A 239 4.00 18.54 1.97
C TYR A 239 4.58 17.18 2.34
N GLU A 240 3.82 16.38 3.08
CA GLU A 240 4.21 15.02 3.48
C GLU A 240 3.94 13.95 2.42
N SER A 241 2.99 14.21 1.51
CA SER A 241 2.58 13.26 0.47
C SER A 241 3.32 13.45 -0.84
N VAL A 242 3.99 14.59 -1.04
CA VAL A 242 4.68 14.91 -2.29
C VAL A 242 6.14 15.21 -2.01
N SER A 243 7.06 14.48 -2.64
CA SER A 243 8.48 14.83 -2.71
C SER A 243 8.69 15.84 -3.82
N VAL A 244 9.49 16.87 -3.52
CA VAL A 244 10.02 17.82 -4.52
C VAL A 244 11.52 17.69 -4.68
N ASP A 245 12.14 16.85 -3.86
CA ASP A 245 13.56 16.53 -3.98
C ASP A 245 13.69 15.37 -4.96
N GLY A 246 14.71 15.41 -5.82
CA GLY A 246 15.10 14.26 -6.64
C GLY A 246 15.45 13.05 -5.76
N PRO A 247 15.74 11.86 -6.33
CA PRO A 247 15.93 10.62 -5.57
C PRO A 247 17.06 10.79 -4.53
N GLY A 248 16.65 11.11 -3.30
CA GLY A 248 17.51 11.36 -2.15
C GLY A 248 17.06 10.48 -0.99
N PRO A 249 17.93 10.26 0.01
CA PRO A 249 17.62 9.37 1.12
C PRO A 249 16.38 9.84 1.87
N LEU A 250 15.42 8.93 2.06
CA LEU A 250 14.19 9.15 2.81
C LEU A 250 14.56 9.51 4.27
N ALA A 251 14.41 10.78 4.64
CA ALA A 251 14.60 11.21 6.02
C ALA A 251 13.59 10.50 6.94
N THR A 252 14.05 10.12 8.14
CA THR A 252 13.19 9.52 9.17
C THR A 252 11.98 10.41 9.43
N ALA A 253 10.77 9.89 9.16
CA ALA A 253 9.55 10.67 9.31
C ALA A 253 9.27 10.95 10.80
N VAL A 254 9.39 12.22 11.20
CA VAL A 254 8.94 12.67 12.52
C VAL A 254 7.41 12.68 12.54
N VAL A 255 6.82 11.98 13.51
CA VAL A 255 5.37 11.89 13.70
C VAL A 255 5.02 12.51 15.06
N PRO A 256 4.02 13.42 15.13
CA PRO A 256 3.20 13.91 14.03
C PRO A 256 3.93 14.94 13.16
N CYS A 257 3.62 14.97 11.86
CA CYS A 257 4.33 15.85 10.92
C CYS A 257 4.15 17.35 11.20
N LEU A 258 3.11 17.74 11.93
CA LEU A 258 2.86 19.10 12.40
C LEU A 258 4.11 19.78 13.00
N SER A 259 4.96 19.04 13.71
CA SER A 259 6.18 19.54 14.35
C SER A 259 7.34 19.76 13.36
N SER A 260 7.27 19.18 12.17
CA SER A 260 8.32 19.28 11.15
C SER A 260 8.20 20.56 10.31
N TRP A 261 7.01 21.17 10.24
CA TRP A 261 6.74 22.27 9.32
C TRP A 261 6.65 23.63 10.04
N GLY A 262 7.79 24.33 10.12
CA GLY A 262 7.87 25.73 10.49
C GLY A 262 7.84 26.67 9.27
N GLU A 263 7.98 27.98 9.51
CA GLU A 263 7.94 28.96 8.41
C GLU A 263 9.14 28.86 7.47
N GLU A 264 10.32 28.47 7.98
CA GLU A 264 11.54 28.30 7.17
C GLU A 264 11.41 27.10 6.24
N GLU A 265 11.01 25.94 6.77
CA GLU A 265 10.82 24.71 6.00
C GLU A 265 9.73 24.87 4.93
N ILE A 266 8.62 25.56 5.28
CA ILE A 266 7.55 25.85 4.32
C ILE A 266 8.03 26.82 3.23
N THR A 267 8.81 27.85 3.59
CA THR A 267 9.31 28.83 2.62
C THR A 267 10.29 28.19 1.64
N GLU A 268 11.16 27.33 2.14
CA GLU A 268 12.07 26.53 1.33
C GLU A 268 11.31 25.56 0.42
N ARG A 269 10.27 24.89 0.95
CA ARG A 269 9.39 24.04 0.15
C ARG A 269 8.72 24.81 -0.98
N GLU A 270 8.18 26.00 -0.72
CA GLU A 270 7.58 26.84 -1.77
C GLU A 270 8.60 27.30 -2.82
N ARG A 271 9.87 27.52 -2.44
CA ARG A 271 10.94 27.84 -3.39
C ARG A 271 11.13 26.69 -4.38
N ARG A 272 11.25 25.45 -3.88
CA ARG A 272 11.42 24.25 -4.72
C ARG A 272 10.21 23.99 -5.62
N GLU A 273 8.99 24.18 -5.11
CA GLU A 273 7.76 24.07 -5.91
C GLU A 273 7.76 25.08 -7.07
N ARG A 274 8.26 26.32 -6.86
CA ARG A 274 8.39 27.29 -7.95
C ARG A 274 9.43 26.87 -8.99
N GLU A 275 10.55 26.31 -8.55
CA GLU A 275 11.61 25.81 -9.43
C GLU A 275 11.15 24.64 -10.30
N LEU A 276 10.26 23.78 -9.77
CA LEU A 276 9.63 22.69 -10.51
C LEU A 276 8.52 23.16 -11.46
N GLY A 277 8.12 24.43 -11.44
CA GLY A 277 7.04 24.97 -12.29
C GLY A 277 5.67 25.06 -11.64
N GLY A 278 5.57 24.80 -10.32
CA GLY A 278 4.36 24.94 -9.52
C GLY A 278 3.93 23.65 -8.83
N TYR A 279 2.77 23.72 -8.17
CA TYR A 279 2.23 22.59 -7.39
C TYR A 279 1.84 21.39 -8.26
N GLY A 280 2.08 20.19 -7.76
CA GLY A 280 1.67 18.92 -8.38
C GLY A 280 2.62 18.39 -9.45
N LEU A 281 3.86 18.90 -9.50
CA LEU A 281 4.92 18.43 -10.40
C LEU A 281 6.00 17.60 -9.68
N GLY A 282 5.82 17.35 -8.38
CA GLY A 282 6.64 16.42 -7.61
C GLY A 282 6.14 14.97 -7.68
N GLU A 283 6.80 14.08 -6.94
CA GLU A 283 6.45 12.66 -6.88
C GLU A 283 5.64 12.35 -5.62
N VAL A 284 4.60 11.52 -5.72
CA VAL A 284 3.82 11.11 -4.54
C VAL A 284 4.63 10.10 -3.73
N ILE A 285 4.87 10.42 -2.46
CA ILE A 285 5.58 9.53 -1.53
C ILE A 285 4.59 8.46 -1.06
N CYS A 286 4.76 7.23 -1.55
CA CYS A 286 4.12 6.07 -0.95
C CYS A 286 4.82 5.75 0.36
N LYS A 287 4.43 6.43 1.46
CA LYS A 287 4.81 5.97 2.79
C LYS A 287 4.16 4.61 2.99
N GLU A 288 4.96 3.55 3.00
CA GLU A 288 4.57 2.26 3.57
C GLU A 288 3.98 2.55 4.95
N ARG A 289 2.66 2.38 5.09
CA ARG A 289 1.96 2.54 6.35
C ARG A 289 2.20 1.27 7.18
N CYS A 290 3.46 1.06 7.56
CA CYS A 290 3.87 -0.02 8.46
C CYS A 290 3.44 0.35 9.88
N LEU A 291 2.32 -0.23 10.31
CA LEU A 291 2.02 -0.36 11.73
C LEU A 291 2.84 -1.53 12.27
N GLY A 292 3.79 -1.23 13.15
CA GLY A 292 4.35 -2.16 14.14
C GLY A 292 5.56 -2.98 13.71
N MET A 293 6.75 -2.40 13.84
CA MET A 293 7.94 -3.18 14.18
C MET A 293 8.88 -2.27 14.98
N GLU A 294 9.01 -2.56 16.27
CA GLU A 294 10.00 -1.94 17.16
C GLU A 294 11.40 -2.07 16.54
N PRO A 295 12.26 -1.04 16.59
CA PRO A 295 13.62 -1.16 16.11
C PRO A 295 14.43 -2.01 17.09
N SER A 296 14.75 -3.25 16.71
CA SER A 296 15.77 -4.02 17.40
C SER A 296 17.13 -3.37 17.14
N GLU A 297 17.74 -2.83 18.19
CA GLU A 297 19.14 -2.42 18.19
C GLU A 297 20.03 -3.62 17.85
N CYS A 298 20.67 -3.61 16.68
CA CYS A 298 21.92 -4.31 16.46
C CYS A 298 22.96 -3.28 16.04
N ARG A 299 23.74 -2.90 17.05
CA ARG A 299 25.05 -2.27 16.96
C ARG A 299 25.94 -3.19 16.14
N ASP A 300 26.60 -2.68 15.11
CA ASP A 300 27.97 -3.10 14.79
C ASP A 300 28.67 -2.07 13.90
N GLN A 301 29.76 -1.54 14.45
CA GLN A 301 30.80 -0.82 13.75
C GLN A 301 31.62 -1.82 12.93
N LEU A 302 31.79 -1.57 11.64
CA LEU A 302 32.86 -2.16 10.85
C LEU A 302 33.52 -1.06 10.01
N ASP A 303 34.47 -0.36 10.64
CA ASP A 303 35.55 0.30 9.92
C ASP A 303 36.58 -0.76 9.55
N CYS A 304 36.76 -1.01 8.25
CA CYS A 304 37.92 -1.71 7.72
C CYS A 304 38.98 -0.69 7.31
N PRO A 305 40.27 -0.97 7.58
CA PRO A 305 41.35 -0.45 6.76
C PRO A 305 42.19 -1.57 6.08
N PRO A 306 42.95 -1.22 5.03
CA PRO A 306 43.25 -2.13 3.93
C PRO A 306 44.58 -2.89 4.06
N VAL A 307 44.65 -3.92 3.22
CA VAL A 307 45.75 -4.86 2.98
C VAL A 307 47.05 -4.16 2.59
N HIS A 308 48.15 -4.52 3.26
CA HIS A 308 49.48 -4.55 2.64
C HIS A 308 50.33 -5.73 3.18
N SER A 309 50.91 -6.44 2.22
CA SER A 309 51.79 -7.60 2.34
C SER A 309 53.17 -7.23 2.90
N THR A 310 53.78 -8.07 3.75
CA THR A 310 55.08 -8.73 3.49
C THR A 310 55.55 -9.61 4.68
N THR A 311 55.88 -10.87 4.34
CA THR A 311 57.06 -11.66 4.73
C THR A 311 57.57 -11.63 6.18
N THR A 312 57.58 -12.79 6.86
CA THR A 312 58.79 -13.59 7.16
C THR A 312 58.53 -14.60 8.29
N THR A 313 58.72 -15.88 7.94
CA THR A 313 59.19 -17.02 8.73
C THR A 313 59.64 -16.75 10.16
N VAL A 314 59.12 -17.51 11.15
CA VAL A 314 59.87 -18.27 12.19
C VAL A 314 58.85 -19.10 13.00
N ALA A 315 58.99 -20.43 12.98
CA ALA A 315 58.65 -21.32 14.10
C ALA A 315 60.00 -21.74 14.73
N PRO A 316 60.11 -22.16 16.02
CA PRO A 316 59.32 -23.25 16.61
C PRO A 316 58.95 -23.10 18.12
N GLY A 317 58.17 -24.05 18.66
CA GLY A 317 57.79 -24.20 20.09
C GLY A 317 59.00 -24.42 21.04
N PRO A 318 58.80 -24.68 22.37
CA PRO A 318 58.31 -25.98 22.91
C PRO A 318 57.36 -25.82 24.14
N THR A 319 56.49 -26.74 24.59
CA THR A 319 56.49 -28.18 25.02
C THR A 319 56.43 -28.34 26.56
N PHE A 320 55.71 -29.41 26.98
CA PHE A 320 55.66 -30.14 28.26
C PHE A 320 54.45 -29.84 29.19
N GLY A 321 53.66 -30.83 29.63
CA GLY A 321 53.74 -32.28 29.38
C GLY A 321 52.64 -33.09 30.11
N GLN A 322 52.52 -34.36 29.66
CA GLN A 322 52.06 -35.60 30.35
C GLN A 322 50.60 -35.65 30.88
N GLU A 323 49.84 -36.75 30.79
CA GLU A 323 50.13 -38.20 30.81
C GLU A 323 49.21 -38.99 29.85
N GLY A 324 49.65 -40.19 29.45
CA GLY A 324 48.88 -41.13 28.64
C GLY A 324 48.44 -42.39 29.40
N ASN A 325 47.44 -43.07 28.83
CA ASN A 325 47.06 -44.50 28.94
C ASN A 325 45.84 -44.67 27.99
N GLN A 326 45.61 -45.70 27.16
CA GLN A 326 46.32 -46.92 26.78
C GLN A 326 45.60 -47.54 25.55
N ALA A 327 46.37 -47.97 24.55
CA ALA A 327 46.23 -49.08 23.58
C ALA A 327 44.84 -49.60 23.05
N ASP A 328 44.63 -49.41 21.73
CA ASP A 328 44.59 -50.42 20.64
C ASP A 328 43.54 -51.56 20.51
N LYS A 329 42.96 -51.60 19.28
CA LYS A 329 42.77 -52.72 18.32
C LYS A 329 41.39 -53.39 18.07
N ALA A 330 40.99 -53.24 16.80
CA ALA A 330 40.56 -54.24 15.80
C ALA A 330 39.07 -54.68 15.65
N LYS A 331 38.47 -54.21 14.54
CA LYS A 331 37.97 -54.94 13.35
C LYS A 331 37.16 -56.27 13.45
N MET A 332 36.04 -56.22 12.72
CA MET A 332 35.47 -57.20 11.76
C MET A 332 34.56 -58.35 12.26
N ASN A 333 33.35 -58.40 11.68
CA ASN A 333 32.60 -59.56 11.11
C ASN A 333 31.14 -59.10 10.85
N GLY A 334 30.42 -59.42 9.76
CA GLY A 334 30.62 -60.38 8.68
C GLY A 334 29.65 -60.14 7.50
N GLN A 335 29.75 -61.04 6.51
CA GLN A 335 29.36 -60.98 5.09
C GLN A 335 28.04 -61.74 4.80
N ILE A 336 27.56 -61.66 3.52
CA ILE A 336 26.79 -62.65 2.69
C ILE A 336 25.40 -62.15 2.23
N THR A 337 24.89 -62.22 0.98
CA THR A 337 25.30 -62.47 -0.44
C THR A 337 24.06 -62.23 -1.37
N MET A 338 24.26 -62.16 -2.72
CA MET A 338 23.35 -62.41 -3.88
C MET A 338 22.59 -61.19 -4.49
N ARG A 339 22.46 -60.95 -5.81
CA ARG A 339 22.78 -61.69 -7.08
C ARG A 339 22.83 -60.70 -8.29
N GLU A 340 23.60 -61.07 -9.32
CA GLU A 340 23.77 -60.44 -10.64
C GLU A 340 22.66 -60.86 -11.65
N GLU A 341 22.45 -60.03 -12.69
CA GLU A 341 21.96 -60.26 -14.08
C GLU A 341 21.39 -58.90 -14.55
N ASP A 342 21.88 -58.11 -15.52
CA ASP A 342 22.66 -58.34 -16.74
C ASP A 342 23.54 -57.10 -17.07
N MET A 343 24.81 -57.30 -17.46
CA MET A 343 25.67 -56.26 -18.05
C MET A 343 26.61 -56.88 -19.11
N PRO A 344 26.57 -56.49 -20.40
CA PRO A 344 27.54 -56.97 -21.37
C PRO A 344 28.86 -56.18 -21.31
N ILE A 345 29.86 -56.85 -20.74
CA ILE A 345 31.28 -56.95 -21.13
C ILE A 345 31.86 -55.78 -21.96
N LEU A 346 32.73 -54.98 -21.32
CA LEU A 346 33.68 -54.09 -22.01
C LEU A 346 35.07 -54.77 -22.07
N ILE A 347 35.50 -55.19 -23.27
CA ILE A 347 36.87 -55.66 -23.52
C ILE A 347 37.81 -54.45 -23.42
N ARG A 348 38.71 -54.46 -22.42
CA ARG A 348 39.87 -53.56 -22.37
C ARG A 348 41.09 -54.29 -22.93
N SER A 349 41.54 -53.88 -24.11
CA SER A 349 42.88 -54.20 -24.62
C SER A 349 43.62 -52.90 -24.92
N LYS A 350 44.80 -52.74 -24.32
CA LYS A 350 45.75 -51.65 -24.62
C LYS A 350 46.74 -52.12 -25.71
N ASP A 351 46.96 -51.20 -26.65
CA ASP A 351 48.11 -50.98 -27.54
C ASP A 351 48.40 -51.95 -28.70
N VAL A 352 48.50 -51.35 -29.91
CA VAL A 352 49.55 -51.46 -30.96
C VAL A 352 49.01 -51.58 -32.41
N VAL A 353 49.27 -50.50 -33.18
CA VAL A 353 49.60 -50.38 -34.63
C VAL A 353 48.51 -50.49 -35.72
N CYS A 354 48.34 -49.33 -36.39
CA CYS A 354 48.09 -49.03 -37.80
C CYS A 354 47.44 -50.07 -38.72
N GLY A 355 46.22 -49.74 -39.14
CA GLY A 355 45.51 -50.27 -40.31
C GLY A 355 44.09 -49.71 -40.28
N ASP A 356 43.65 -49.05 -41.35
CA ASP A 356 42.31 -48.47 -41.47
C ASP A 356 41.24 -49.55 -41.21
N ILE A 357 40.62 -49.50 -40.03
CA ILE A 357 39.42 -50.25 -39.71
C ILE A 357 38.40 -49.23 -39.24
N GLU A 358 37.46 -48.89 -40.13
CA GLU A 358 36.17 -48.34 -39.75
C GLU A 358 35.47 -49.38 -38.86
N VAL A 359 35.61 -49.25 -37.55
CA VAL A 359 34.71 -49.94 -36.61
C VAL A 359 33.40 -49.17 -36.63
N VAL A 360 32.46 -49.61 -37.48
CA VAL A 360 31.06 -49.21 -37.37
C VAL A 360 30.53 -49.82 -36.07
N VAL A 361 30.55 -49.05 -34.99
CA VAL A 361 29.81 -49.39 -33.78
C VAL A 361 28.35 -49.19 -34.13
N ASP A 362 27.63 -50.29 -34.39
CA ASP A 362 26.17 -50.23 -34.50
C ASP A 362 25.62 -49.59 -33.22
N SER A 363 25.06 -48.39 -33.35
CA SER A 363 24.47 -47.68 -32.23
C SER A 363 23.40 -48.56 -31.58
N VAL A 364 23.59 -48.92 -30.31
CA VAL A 364 22.56 -49.61 -29.52
C VAL A 364 21.38 -48.66 -29.38
N ARG A 365 20.29 -48.94 -30.11
CA ARG A 365 19.04 -48.17 -30.05
C ARG A 365 18.16 -48.69 -28.91
N MET A 366 17.83 -47.82 -27.97
CA MET A 366 16.91 -48.11 -26.86
C MET A 366 15.61 -47.31 -27.02
N ALA A 367 14.51 -47.80 -26.46
CA ALA A 367 13.28 -47.01 -26.41
C ALA A 367 13.45 -45.80 -25.48
N CYS A 368 12.83 -44.67 -25.84
CA CYS A 368 12.79 -43.49 -24.98
C CYS A 368 12.22 -43.81 -23.59
N ARG A 369 12.81 -43.24 -22.52
CA ARG A 369 12.31 -43.38 -21.15
C ARG A 369 10.88 -42.89 -20.96
N ASN A 370 10.45 -41.92 -21.77
CA ASN A 370 9.10 -41.35 -21.74
C ASN A 370 8.07 -42.18 -22.53
N ARG A 371 8.37 -43.46 -22.84
CA ARG A 371 7.44 -44.36 -23.54
C ARG A 371 6.14 -44.58 -22.80
N GLU A 372 6.18 -44.59 -21.47
CA GLU A 372 4.99 -44.67 -20.61
C GLU A 372 4.05 -43.45 -20.75
N TYR A 373 4.58 -42.32 -21.23
CA TYR A 373 3.83 -41.09 -21.52
C TYR A 373 3.48 -40.92 -23.01
N GLY A 374 3.79 -41.91 -23.86
CA GLY A 374 3.39 -41.94 -25.28
C GLY A 374 4.53 -41.77 -26.30
N CYS A 375 5.80 -41.69 -25.88
CA CYS A 375 6.91 -41.62 -26.83
C CYS A 375 7.22 -42.98 -27.48
N ASN A 376 7.21 -43.05 -28.81
CA ASN A 376 7.56 -44.25 -29.57
C ASN A 376 8.95 -44.19 -30.24
N GLU A 377 9.73 -43.15 -29.95
CA GLU A 377 11.06 -42.96 -30.53
C GLU A 377 12.09 -43.92 -29.92
N THR A 378 13.00 -44.41 -30.76
CA THR A 378 14.16 -45.20 -30.35
C THR A 378 15.43 -44.36 -30.51
N VAL A 379 16.20 -44.24 -29.44
CA VAL A 379 17.33 -43.34 -29.31
C VAL A 379 18.64 -44.13 -29.18
N ASP A 380 19.71 -43.61 -29.78
CA ASP A 380 21.04 -44.20 -29.64
C ASP A 380 21.54 -44.01 -28.20
N TYR A 381 21.99 -45.08 -27.54
CA TYR A 381 22.43 -45.09 -26.13
C TYR A 381 23.45 -43.99 -25.77
N ILE A 382 24.26 -43.56 -26.74
CA ILE A 382 25.33 -42.56 -26.55
C ILE A 382 24.77 -41.12 -26.55
N ASN A 383 23.61 -40.88 -27.19
CA ASN A 383 23.05 -39.54 -27.38
C ASN A 383 21.69 -39.38 -26.66
N ASN A 384 21.72 -38.89 -25.42
CA ASN A 384 20.53 -38.57 -24.63
C ASN A 384 19.81 -37.26 -25.04
N PHE A 385 20.20 -36.62 -26.15
CA PHE A 385 19.60 -35.34 -26.61
C PHE A 385 18.08 -35.43 -26.82
N HIS A 386 17.58 -36.61 -27.19
CA HIS A 386 16.13 -36.81 -27.33
C HIS A 386 15.40 -36.71 -25.99
N GLU A 387 15.98 -37.18 -24.87
CA GLU A 387 15.28 -37.16 -23.57
C GLU A 387 15.07 -35.72 -23.08
N GLU A 388 16.05 -34.84 -23.30
CA GLU A 388 15.96 -33.40 -23.00
C GLU A 388 15.01 -32.63 -23.94
N THR A 389 14.75 -33.19 -25.12
CA THR A 389 13.90 -32.58 -26.16
C THR A 389 12.59 -33.34 -26.42
N CYS A 390 12.24 -34.30 -25.56
CA CYS A 390 11.09 -35.17 -25.77
C CYS A 390 9.79 -34.40 -25.51
N THR A 391 8.86 -34.35 -26.47
CA THR A 391 7.55 -33.68 -26.32
C THR A 391 6.60 -34.42 -25.39
N TYR A 392 6.96 -35.64 -24.98
CA TYR A 392 6.23 -36.47 -24.02
C TYR A 392 6.92 -36.50 -22.65
N ALA A 393 7.89 -35.61 -22.40
CA ALA A 393 8.49 -35.49 -21.08
C ALA A 393 7.40 -35.19 -20.03
N PRO A 394 7.43 -35.83 -18.85
CA PRO A 394 6.43 -35.61 -17.83
C PRO A 394 6.59 -34.22 -17.19
N CYS A 395 5.50 -33.71 -16.62
CA CYS A 395 5.43 -32.46 -15.90
C CYS A 395 5.05 -32.71 -14.44
N SER A 396 5.60 -31.90 -13.55
CA SER A 396 5.38 -31.96 -12.10
C SER A 396 4.26 -31.02 -11.68
N CYS A 397 3.53 -31.36 -10.62
CA CYS A 397 2.51 -30.48 -10.04
C CYS A 397 3.17 -29.17 -9.55
N PRO A 398 2.61 -27.99 -9.88
CA PRO A 398 3.23 -26.72 -9.49
C PRO A 398 3.04 -26.36 -8.00
N LEU A 399 2.22 -27.12 -7.26
CA LEU A 399 1.97 -26.86 -5.85
C LEU A 399 3.08 -27.47 -4.98
N PRO A 400 3.67 -26.69 -4.04
CA PRO A 400 4.84 -27.14 -3.27
C PRO A 400 4.59 -28.38 -2.39
N ASP A 401 3.34 -28.64 -2.01
CA ASP A 401 2.96 -29.78 -1.17
C ASP A 401 2.50 -31.01 -1.98
N CYS A 402 2.76 -31.05 -3.29
CA CYS A 402 2.34 -32.14 -4.18
C CYS A 402 3.50 -32.69 -5.04
N ASN A 403 3.76 -34.00 -4.93
CA ASN A 403 4.84 -34.69 -5.66
C ASN A 403 4.33 -35.44 -6.90
N PHE A 404 3.19 -35.03 -7.47
CA PHE A 404 2.65 -35.69 -8.66
C PHE A 404 3.47 -35.34 -9.90
N VAL A 405 3.77 -36.35 -10.71
CA VAL A 405 4.48 -36.24 -11.99
C VAL A 405 3.75 -37.11 -13.02
N GLY A 406 3.50 -36.57 -14.21
CA GLY A 406 2.81 -37.31 -15.28
C GLY A 406 2.77 -36.55 -16.60
N SER A 407 2.08 -37.09 -17.61
CA SER A 407 1.85 -36.35 -18.86
C SER A 407 1.00 -35.09 -18.63
N THR A 408 0.99 -34.15 -19.57
CA THR A 408 0.18 -32.92 -19.47
C THR A 408 -1.31 -33.21 -19.22
N ASP A 409 -1.87 -34.22 -19.89
CA ASP A 409 -3.27 -34.63 -19.72
C ASP A 409 -3.53 -35.23 -18.33
N GLN A 410 -2.61 -36.07 -17.85
CA GLN A 410 -2.68 -36.66 -16.52
C GLN A 410 -2.56 -35.58 -15.43
N LEU A 411 -1.69 -34.60 -15.64
CA LEU A 411 -1.50 -33.46 -14.74
C LEU A 411 -2.76 -32.57 -14.69
N SER A 412 -3.38 -32.29 -15.82
CA SER A 412 -4.65 -31.55 -15.91
C SER A 412 -5.76 -32.23 -15.11
N LEU A 413 -5.94 -33.54 -15.30
CA LEU A 413 -6.92 -34.36 -14.57
C LEU A 413 -6.60 -34.44 -13.07
N HIS A 414 -5.33 -34.60 -12.73
CA HIS A 414 -4.86 -34.60 -11.35
C HIS A 414 -5.20 -33.28 -10.66
N PHE A 415 -4.86 -32.14 -11.28
CA PHE A 415 -5.12 -30.82 -10.70
C PHE A 415 -6.62 -30.56 -10.50
N SER A 416 -7.44 -30.89 -11.51
CA SER A 416 -8.90 -30.74 -11.43
C SER A 416 -9.57 -31.64 -10.38
N SER A 417 -8.99 -32.79 -10.04
CA SER A 417 -9.57 -33.74 -9.08
C SER A 417 -9.01 -33.62 -7.66
N LYS A 418 -7.75 -33.25 -7.50
CA LYS A 418 -7.05 -33.17 -6.20
C LYS A 418 -6.82 -31.75 -5.70
N HIS A 419 -6.82 -30.76 -6.59
CA HIS A 419 -6.47 -29.35 -6.30
C HIS A 419 -7.49 -28.36 -6.89
N TRP A 420 -8.76 -28.75 -6.91
CA TRP A 420 -9.85 -28.01 -7.55
C TRP A 420 -10.02 -26.56 -7.04
N ASP A 421 -9.61 -26.27 -5.81
CA ASP A 421 -9.72 -24.97 -5.13
C ASP A 421 -8.39 -24.17 -5.12
N SER A 422 -7.30 -24.77 -5.57
CA SER A 422 -5.94 -24.23 -5.48
C SER A 422 -5.53 -23.38 -6.69
N GLY A 423 -6.36 -23.34 -7.73
CA GLY A 423 -6.15 -22.54 -8.95
C GLY A 423 -7.42 -21.79 -9.39
N ARG A 424 -7.28 -20.92 -10.39
CA ARG A 424 -8.40 -20.23 -11.05
C ARG A 424 -8.66 -20.85 -12.41
N ARG A 425 -9.93 -21.11 -12.71
CA ARG A 425 -10.34 -21.51 -14.04
C ARG A 425 -10.52 -20.29 -14.94
N PHE A 426 -10.14 -20.40 -16.20
CA PHE A 426 -10.27 -19.34 -17.19
C PHE A 426 -10.68 -19.90 -18.54
N ARG A 427 -11.18 -19.04 -19.42
CA ARG A 427 -11.48 -19.36 -20.82
C ARG A 427 -10.58 -18.55 -21.73
N TYR A 428 -10.11 -19.16 -22.81
CA TYR A 428 -9.29 -18.46 -23.79
C TYR A 428 -10.03 -17.28 -24.41
N ASN A 429 -9.28 -16.27 -24.87
CA ASN A 429 -9.78 -15.08 -25.54
C ASN A 429 -10.72 -14.20 -24.67
N VAL A 430 -10.80 -14.47 -23.36
CA VAL A 430 -11.62 -13.71 -22.41
C VAL A 430 -10.71 -13.15 -21.32
N PRO A 431 -10.72 -11.82 -21.09
CA PRO A 431 -9.95 -11.22 -20.00
C PRO A 431 -10.45 -11.71 -18.63
N LEU A 432 -9.52 -12.19 -17.80
CA LEU A 432 -9.76 -12.63 -16.44
C LEU A 432 -9.13 -11.65 -15.44
N ALA A 433 -9.93 -11.09 -14.56
CA ALA A 433 -9.43 -10.30 -13.43
C ALA A 433 -8.89 -11.21 -12.31
N VAL A 434 -7.62 -11.02 -11.94
CA VAL A 434 -6.95 -11.75 -10.86
C VAL A 434 -6.29 -10.78 -9.88
N SER A 435 -6.08 -11.23 -8.65
CA SER A 435 -5.39 -10.45 -7.62
C SER A 435 -4.36 -11.29 -6.89
N LEU A 436 -3.11 -10.83 -6.81
CA LEU A 436 -2.04 -11.46 -6.04
C LEU A 436 -1.76 -10.67 -4.76
N ARG A 437 -1.69 -11.36 -3.62
CA ARG A 437 -1.27 -10.77 -2.33
C ARG A 437 0.24 -10.57 -2.29
N MET A 438 0.74 -9.75 -1.37
CA MET A 438 2.19 -9.54 -1.19
C MET A 438 2.97 -10.81 -0.89
N LYS A 439 2.42 -11.73 -0.09
CA LYS A 439 3.08 -12.99 0.28
C LYS A 439 2.91 -14.10 -0.76
N GLU A 440 1.96 -13.96 -1.68
CA GLU A 440 1.74 -14.92 -2.75
C GLU A 440 2.80 -14.68 -3.84
N GLN A 441 3.53 -15.74 -4.19
CA GLN A 441 4.57 -15.71 -5.22
C GLN A 441 4.05 -16.19 -6.59
N PHE A 442 2.95 -16.94 -6.63
CA PHE A 442 2.37 -17.40 -7.88
C PHE A 442 0.86 -17.64 -7.74
N LEU A 443 0.18 -17.71 -8.89
CA LEU A 443 -1.20 -18.16 -9.02
C LEU A 443 -1.31 -19.17 -10.18
N VAL A 444 -1.94 -20.31 -9.94
CA VAL A 444 -2.20 -21.32 -10.97
C VAL A 444 -3.49 -20.97 -11.72
N LEU A 445 -3.44 -20.97 -13.04
CA LEU A 445 -4.58 -20.80 -13.94
C LEU A 445 -4.79 -22.10 -14.74
N GLN A 446 -6.00 -22.61 -14.82
CA GLN A 446 -6.35 -23.79 -15.63
C GLN A 446 -7.37 -23.41 -16.71
N ALA A 447 -7.06 -23.69 -17.97
CA ALA A 447 -7.98 -23.50 -19.08
C ALA A 447 -9.17 -24.47 -18.97
N GLU A 448 -10.39 -23.99 -19.24
CA GLU A 448 -11.59 -24.82 -19.17
C GLU A 448 -11.73 -25.76 -20.38
N GLU A 449 -11.14 -25.40 -21.51
CA GLU A 449 -11.33 -26.07 -22.80
C GLU A 449 -10.42 -27.30 -22.97
N ASP A 450 -9.12 -27.15 -22.73
CA ASP A 450 -8.09 -28.17 -22.92
C ASP A 450 -7.38 -28.57 -21.61
N GLY A 451 -7.66 -27.86 -20.51
CA GLY A 451 -7.10 -28.17 -19.20
C GLY A 451 -5.65 -27.76 -19.01
N VAL A 452 -5.05 -27.02 -19.94
CA VAL A 452 -3.66 -26.55 -19.86
C VAL A 452 -3.47 -25.66 -18.62
N LEU A 453 -2.34 -25.83 -17.94
CA LEU A 453 -2.00 -25.09 -16.73
C LEU A 453 -1.01 -23.96 -17.03
N PHE A 454 -1.29 -22.79 -16.49
CA PHE A 454 -0.44 -21.62 -16.55
C PHE A 454 -0.09 -21.14 -15.14
N LEU A 455 1.10 -20.59 -14.98
CA LEU A 455 1.57 -20.00 -13.74
C LEU A 455 1.78 -18.50 -13.92
N LEU A 456 1.02 -17.72 -13.18
CA LEU A 456 1.26 -16.29 -13.03
C LEU A 456 2.26 -16.10 -11.90
N ASN A 457 3.54 -15.97 -12.26
CA ASN A 457 4.64 -15.84 -11.31
C ASN A 457 4.88 -14.39 -10.95
N LYS A 458 5.29 -14.15 -9.71
CA LYS A 458 5.59 -12.83 -9.16
C LYS A 458 6.87 -12.86 -8.35
N SER A 459 7.79 -11.94 -8.61
CA SER A 459 8.87 -11.60 -7.68
C SER A 459 8.81 -10.13 -7.26
N VAL A 460 9.61 -9.81 -6.25
CA VAL A 460 9.81 -8.45 -5.75
C VAL A 460 11.20 -8.02 -6.16
N GLU A 461 11.26 -6.92 -6.90
CA GLU A 461 12.49 -6.26 -7.34
C GLU A 461 12.67 -4.93 -6.61
N SER A 462 13.82 -4.28 -6.77
CA SER A 462 14.16 -3.03 -6.07
C SER A 462 13.20 -1.86 -6.32
N ILE A 463 12.48 -1.86 -7.45
CA ILE A 463 11.61 -0.77 -7.89
C ILE A 463 10.14 -1.18 -8.07
N GLY A 464 9.80 -2.45 -7.85
CA GLY A 464 8.43 -2.93 -8.03
C GLY A 464 8.28 -4.44 -7.92
N ASN A 465 7.18 -4.95 -8.46
CA ASN A 465 6.91 -6.38 -8.59
C ASN A 465 6.96 -6.73 -10.07
N THR A 466 7.72 -7.74 -10.42
CA THR A 466 7.71 -8.29 -11.77
C THR A 466 6.68 -9.41 -11.81
N VAL A 467 5.89 -9.41 -12.87
CA VAL A 467 4.88 -10.44 -13.11
C VAL A 467 5.09 -11.02 -14.49
N MET A 468 5.08 -12.33 -14.59
CA MET A 468 5.19 -13.05 -15.84
C MET A 468 4.21 -14.24 -15.87
N LEU A 469 3.89 -14.70 -17.07
CA LEU A 469 3.06 -15.88 -17.27
C LEU A 469 3.87 -16.99 -17.94
N THR A 470 3.92 -18.18 -17.32
CA THR A 470 4.55 -19.37 -17.90
C THR A 470 3.52 -20.48 -18.11
N CYS A 471 3.77 -21.36 -19.07
CA CYS A 471 2.95 -22.54 -19.34
C CYS A 471 3.61 -23.77 -18.70
N VAL A 472 2.82 -24.62 -18.05
CA VAL A 472 3.31 -25.90 -17.52
C VAL A 472 3.23 -26.93 -18.63
N GLY A 473 4.39 -27.37 -19.09
CA GLY A 473 4.49 -28.30 -20.22
C GLY A 473 5.94 -28.68 -20.54
N PRO A 474 6.15 -29.70 -21.38
CA PRO A 474 7.47 -30.10 -21.82
C PRO A 474 8.22 -28.92 -22.46
N SER A 475 9.48 -28.66 -22.07
CA SER A 475 10.26 -27.54 -22.62
C SER A 475 10.50 -27.61 -24.13
N SER A 476 10.41 -28.82 -24.69
CA SER A 476 10.49 -29.09 -26.12
C SER A 476 9.19 -28.81 -26.89
N SER A 477 8.08 -28.59 -26.18
CA SER A 477 6.79 -28.31 -26.79
C SER A 477 6.85 -26.99 -27.57
N LYS A 478 6.40 -27.05 -28.83
CA LYS A 478 6.25 -25.87 -29.69
C LYS A 478 5.00 -25.05 -29.37
N ALA A 479 4.14 -25.54 -28.48
CA ALA A 479 2.93 -24.84 -28.08
C ALA A 479 3.31 -23.50 -27.41
N ARG A 480 2.79 -22.41 -27.97
CA ARG A 480 3.06 -21.06 -27.51
C ARG A 480 1.75 -20.31 -27.46
N PHE A 481 1.44 -19.73 -26.30
CA PHE A 481 0.21 -19.00 -26.08
C PHE A 481 0.56 -17.52 -25.99
N LEU A 482 -0.09 -16.72 -26.82
CA LEU A 482 -0.04 -15.28 -26.67
C LEU A 482 -0.79 -14.92 -25.39
N TYR A 483 -0.24 -13.98 -24.62
CA TYR A 483 -0.89 -13.48 -23.42
C TYR A 483 -0.73 -11.97 -23.30
N ASP A 484 -1.64 -11.39 -22.55
CA ASP A 484 -1.68 -9.97 -22.25
C ASP A 484 -1.93 -9.79 -20.75
N LEU A 485 -0.96 -9.15 -20.10
CA LEU A 485 -1.04 -8.74 -18.70
C LEU A 485 -1.28 -7.24 -18.66
N VAL A 486 -2.42 -6.85 -18.12
CA VAL A 486 -2.77 -5.43 -17.94
C VAL A 486 -2.90 -5.13 -16.46
N SER A 487 -2.10 -4.17 -16.00
CA SER A 487 -2.25 -3.55 -14.68
C SER A 487 -2.77 -2.13 -14.85
N VAL A 488 -3.97 -1.86 -14.34
CA VAL A 488 -4.63 -0.56 -14.48
C VAL A 488 -4.58 0.22 -13.17
N ARG A 489 -4.07 1.45 -13.21
CA ARG A 489 -4.14 2.42 -12.12
C ARG A 489 -4.74 3.74 -12.62
N GLY A 490 -6.00 3.98 -12.29
CA GLY A 490 -6.70 5.21 -12.70
C GLY A 490 -6.85 5.29 -14.21
N SER A 491 -6.15 6.25 -14.84
CA SER A 491 -6.10 6.42 -16.30
C SER A 491 -4.83 5.86 -16.95
N SER A 492 -3.89 5.32 -16.16
CA SER A 492 -2.67 4.72 -16.66
C SER A 492 -2.80 3.19 -16.65
N CYS A 493 -2.28 2.53 -17.69
CA CYS A 493 -2.20 1.09 -17.75
C CYS A 493 -0.78 0.67 -18.11
N LEU A 494 -0.26 -0.31 -17.40
CA LEU A 494 0.94 -1.04 -17.80
C LEU A 494 0.46 -2.30 -18.48
N ARG A 495 1.01 -2.56 -19.66
CA ARG A 495 0.59 -3.67 -20.50
C ARG A 495 1.82 -4.42 -20.97
N LEU A 496 1.82 -5.73 -20.78
CA LEU A 496 2.76 -6.63 -21.44
C LEU A 496 1.96 -7.58 -22.31
N LYS A 497 2.20 -7.51 -23.62
CA LYS A 497 1.77 -8.52 -24.58
C LYS A 497 3.01 -9.34 -24.94
N SER A 498 3.02 -10.62 -24.62
CA SER A 498 4.15 -11.52 -24.90
C SER A 498 3.63 -12.96 -25.10
N VAL A 499 4.54 -13.92 -25.18
CA VAL A 499 4.25 -15.32 -25.48
C VAL A 499 4.78 -16.20 -24.35
N THR A 500 4.03 -17.22 -23.95
CA THR A 500 4.44 -18.12 -22.87
C THR A 500 5.60 -19.03 -23.28
N GLU A 501 6.53 -19.28 -22.37
CA GLU A 501 7.47 -20.41 -22.45
C GLU A 501 6.99 -21.60 -21.60
N ASN A 502 7.37 -22.80 -22.03
CA ASN A 502 6.99 -24.07 -21.41
C ASN A 502 8.07 -24.53 -20.42
N PHE A 503 7.65 -24.81 -19.19
CA PHE A 503 8.50 -25.43 -18.18
C PHE A 503 7.80 -26.66 -17.58
N PRO A 504 8.49 -27.80 -17.45
CA PRO A 504 7.90 -29.02 -16.91
C PRO A 504 7.67 -28.94 -15.40
N GLU A 505 8.33 -27.99 -14.71
CA GLU A 505 8.25 -27.81 -13.27
C GLU A 505 8.15 -26.31 -12.90
N ARG A 506 7.83 -26.04 -11.64
CA ARG A 506 7.84 -24.67 -11.11
C ARG A 506 9.28 -24.16 -11.05
N LEU A 507 9.51 -22.97 -11.59
CA LEU A 507 10.81 -22.30 -11.52
C LEU A 507 11.05 -21.70 -10.13
N GLU A 508 12.21 -21.97 -9.55
CA GLU A 508 12.77 -21.22 -8.42
C GLU A 508 13.81 -20.23 -8.95
N GLY A 509 13.42 -18.96 -9.06
CA GLY A 509 14.24 -17.89 -9.64
C GLY A 509 13.68 -17.31 -10.94
N PHE A 510 14.17 -16.14 -11.36
CA PHE A 510 13.71 -15.44 -12.55
C PHE A 510 14.56 -15.82 -13.78
N PRO A 511 14.05 -16.62 -14.73
CA PRO A 511 14.72 -16.78 -16.03
C PRO A 511 14.73 -15.44 -16.80
N PRO A 512 15.65 -15.24 -17.75
CA PRO A 512 15.69 -14.04 -18.59
C PRO A 512 14.54 -14.08 -19.60
N MET A 513 13.36 -13.66 -19.15
CA MET A 513 12.09 -13.68 -19.88
C MET A 513 11.47 -12.29 -19.89
N ASP A 514 10.55 -12.04 -20.83
CA ASP A 514 9.73 -10.83 -20.80
C ASP A 514 8.87 -10.83 -19.53
N PHE A 515 8.92 -9.72 -18.79
CA PHE A 515 8.12 -9.53 -17.58
C PHE A 515 7.48 -8.15 -17.54
N LEU A 516 6.32 -8.08 -16.91
CA LEU A 516 5.67 -6.81 -16.61
C LEU A 516 6.21 -6.31 -15.28
N LEU A 517 7.03 -5.27 -15.31
CA LEU A 517 7.40 -4.55 -14.10
C LEU A 517 6.25 -3.65 -13.68
N ILE A 518 5.66 -3.97 -12.53
CA ILE A 518 4.62 -3.19 -11.87
C ILE A 518 5.30 -2.42 -10.74
N PRO A 519 5.57 -1.11 -10.91
CA PRO A 519 6.19 -0.31 -9.86
C PRO A 519 5.38 -0.41 -8.57
N PHE A 520 6.03 -0.28 -7.40
CA PHE A 520 5.31 -0.33 -6.11
C PHE A 520 4.13 0.67 -6.04
N LEU A 521 4.23 1.76 -6.81
CA LEU A 521 3.20 2.79 -6.98
C LEU A 521 1.89 2.27 -7.62
N TYR A 522 1.90 1.14 -8.33
CA TYR A 522 0.73 0.52 -8.97
C TYR A 522 -0.07 -0.43 -8.06
N ILE A 523 0.39 -0.62 -6.83
CA ILE A 523 -0.24 -1.54 -5.88
C ILE A 523 -1.50 -0.90 -5.29
N SER A 524 -2.58 -1.67 -5.24
CA SER A 524 -3.84 -1.22 -4.64
C SER A 524 -3.68 -0.91 -3.15
N CYS A 525 -4.49 0.00 -2.61
CA CYS A 525 -4.49 0.32 -1.16
C CYS A 525 -4.81 -0.90 -0.26
N SER A 526 -5.30 -2.01 -0.82
CA SER A 526 -5.48 -3.30 -0.15
C SER A 526 -4.19 -4.13 -0.04
N GLY A 527 -3.06 -3.69 -0.60
CA GLY A 527 -1.81 -4.47 -0.64
C GLY A 527 -1.86 -5.62 -1.64
N HIS A 528 -2.74 -5.54 -2.65
CA HIS A 528 -2.90 -6.54 -3.71
C HIS A 528 -2.45 -5.96 -5.04
N ILE A 529 -1.86 -6.80 -5.89
CA ILE A 529 -1.59 -6.50 -7.29
C ILE A 529 -2.78 -7.02 -8.08
N ASN A 530 -3.57 -6.10 -8.64
CA ASN A 530 -4.72 -6.44 -9.47
C ASN A 530 -4.28 -6.45 -10.93
N LEU A 531 -4.59 -7.54 -11.62
CA LEU A 531 -4.21 -7.78 -13.00
C LEU A 531 -5.43 -8.26 -13.79
N GLU A 532 -5.50 -7.84 -15.03
CA GLU A 532 -6.32 -8.46 -16.04
C GLU A 532 -5.41 -9.32 -16.92
N VAL A 533 -5.71 -10.62 -17.00
CA VAL A 533 -4.95 -11.61 -17.74
C VAL A 533 -5.81 -12.10 -18.89
N CYS A 534 -5.35 -11.96 -20.12
CA CYS A 534 -5.99 -12.55 -21.29
C CYS A 534 -4.99 -13.49 -21.97
N ILE A 535 -5.39 -14.74 -22.20
CA ILE A 535 -4.58 -15.76 -22.88
C ILE A 535 -5.35 -16.18 -24.13
N TRP A 536 -4.68 -16.16 -25.28
CA TRP A 536 -5.29 -16.57 -26.55
C TRP A 536 -4.97 -18.02 -26.86
N ASN A 537 -5.91 -18.69 -27.52
CA ASN A 537 -5.69 -20.02 -28.03
C ASN A 537 -4.64 -19.99 -29.16
N SER A 538 -3.77 -20.99 -29.23
CA SER A 538 -2.65 -21.07 -30.20
C SER A 538 -3.10 -21.12 -31.66
N THR A 539 -4.39 -21.31 -31.95
CA THR A 539 -4.95 -21.38 -33.30
C THR A 539 -5.11 -20.01 -33.99
N ASP A 540 -4.97 -18.89 -33.24
CA ASP A 540 -5.25 -17.53 -33.73
C ASP A 540 -4.00 -16.67 -33.97
N ILE A 541 -2.80 -17.25 -34.07
CA ILE A 541 -1.54 -16.48 -34.17
C ILE A 541 -1.30 -15.84 -35.56
N ASP A 542 -2.20 -16.04 -36.53
CA ASP A 542 -2.17 -15.34 -37.83
C ASP A 542 -3.03 -14.06 -37.82
N ALA A 543 -2.56 -13.02 -37.13
CA ALA A 543 -2.72 -11.61 -37.49
C ALA A 543 -2.23 -10.72 -36.33
N ASP A 544 -1.31 -9.81 -36.63
CA ASP A 544 -0.88 -8.69 -35.78
C ASP A 544 0.00 -9.02 -34.56
N CYS A 545 1.24 -9.44 -34.86
CA CYS A 545 2.42 -8.91 -34.17
C CYS A 545 3.27 -8.10 -35.18
N PRO A 546 3.74 -6.89 -34.83
CA PRO A 546 4.74 -6.18 -35.63
C PRO A 546 6.13 -6.83 -35.57
#